data_AF-A0A1D9Q9Q7-F1
#
_entry.id   AF-A0A1D9Q9Q7-F1
#
_cell.length_a   1.000
_cell.length_b   1.000
_cell.length_c   1.000
_cell.angle_alpha   90.00
_cell.angle_beta   90.00
_cell.angle_gamma   90.00
#
_symmetry.space_group_name_H-M   'P 1'
#
loop_
_entity.id
_entity.type
_entity.pdbx_description
1 polymer ?
#
loop_
_entity_poly.entity_id
_entity_poly.type
_entity_poly.pdbx_seq_one_letter_code
_entity_poly.pdbx_strand_id
1 'polypeptide(L)'
;MPTPKVTLKPEGLVDKDGHSLLTNLEVHKLLRFVWTGVFLSTTKEEYMNHTNMKTDDYNRLKEYIDPLLLVHATCKNHCVVFKNDTYKTIVDLADSMYALAQKAGGKEAGSYYANILKDGKILFEELDKDIADQNQTVISNKRTVINALVNRQVAGITQLQTDAANVKKSLLAFEEQLRGDQKALKEKDKIINDKLAAEGGDIDTLTTTIAAKIKEIDQDQDEFEQGESQSILDVIQNDNDERVLDVIIAATTAAYATVFPVGTICAAVVLGVYTERAVVMKVKIDALKEILQNDQDKLASDNMLVAGLKLMDKDLSALIALIGPAITVIDEMVGAWGIIAADLKAVKDAVAENSDETDLPELQEISQEGVLSAWNDLKVEVNNFRQAAYISDPDQVTLDDYSRQLQASIDGA
;
A
#
# COMPACT_ATOMS: atom_id res chain seq x y z
N MET A 1 37.59 -8.61 2.82
CA MET A 1 36.36 -8.07 3.44
C MET A 1 35.99 -9.01 4.56
N PRO A 2 35.53 -8.54 5.73
CA PRO A 2 35.03 -9.44 6.76
C PRO A 2 33.88 -10.28 6.19
N THR A 3 33.89 -11.58 6.47
CA THR A 3 32.78 -12.49 6.12
C THR A 3 31.52 -11.97 6.81
N PRO A 4 30.39 -11.80 6.09
CA PRO A 4 29.14 -11.39 6.72
C PRO A 4 28.79 -12.35 7.85
N LYS A 5 28.44 -11.82 9.02
CA LYS A 5 28.04 -12.61 10.18
C LYS A 5 26.65 -13.19 9.91
N VAL A 6 26.53 -14.52 9.98
CA VAL A 6 25.23 -15.22 9.86
C VAL A 6 24.35 -14.86 11.05
N THR A 7 23.14 -14.35 10.78
CA THR A 7 22.19 -13.96 11.85
C THR A 7 20.93 -14.81 11.83
N LEU A 8 20.54 -15.31 10.65
CA LEU A 8 19.30 -16.07 10.43
C LEU A 8 18.00 -15.31 10.79
N LYS A 9 18.12 -14.01 11.04
CA LYS A 9 17.01 -13.10 11.31
C LYS A 9 16.47 -12.51 10.01
N PRO A 10 15.21 -12.04 9.97
CA PRO A 10 14.65 -11.36 8.80
C PRO A 10 15.15 -9.91 8.67
N GLU A 11 16.47 -9.70 8.77
CA GLU A 11 17.07 -8.37 8.70
C GLU A 11 16.80 -7.71 7.35
N GLY A 12 16.40 -6.44 7.39
CA GLY A 12 16.02 -5.68 6.19
C GLY A 12 14.59 -5.93 5.70
N LEU A 13 13.81 -6.82 6.31
CA LEU A 13 12.36 -6.94 6.04
C LEU A 13 11.48 -6.15 7.03
N VAL A 14 12.11 -5.66 8.08
CA VAL A 14 11.57 -4.77 9.12
C VAL A 14 12.47 -3.56 9.21
N ASP A 15 11.88 -2.37 9.32
CA ASP A 15 12.62 -1.14 9.51
C ASP A 15 13.14 -1.00 10.96
N LYS A 16 13.83 0.11 11.22
CA LYS A 16 14.42 0.41 12.54
C LYS A 16 13.37 0.55 13.67
N ASP A 17 12.13 0.82 13.30
CA ASP A 17 11.00 1.04 14.21
C ASP A 17 10.16 -0.25 14.37
N GLY A 18 10.56 -1.32 13.68
CA GLY A 18 9.96 -2.66 13.78
C GLY A 18 8.82 -2.90 12.80
N HIS A 19 8.58 -1.99 11.84
CA HIS A 19 7.50 -2.12 10.86
C HIS A 19 7.96 -2.91 9.65
N SER A 20 7.06 -3.76 9.12
CA SER A 20 7.37 -4.46 7.88
C SER A 20 7.55 -3.46 6.73
N LEU A 21 8.45 -3.76 5.80
CA LEU A 21 8.53 -2.99 4.55
C LEU A 21 7.18 -2.95 3.78
N LEU A 22 6.33 -3.98 3.94
CA LEU A 22 5.00 -4.02 3.31
C LEU A 22 3.96 -3.13 3.98
N THR A 23 4.09 -2.84 5.28
CA THR A 23 3.19 -1.92 6.00
C THR A 23 3.50 -0.46 5.69
N ASN A 24 4.39 -0.20 4.73
CA ASN A 24 4.71 1.15 4.29
C ASN A 24 3.43 1.85 3.77
N LEU A 25 3.14 3.01 4.36
CA LEU A 25 2.01 3.88 4.04
C LEU A 25 1.84 4.11 2.53
N GLU A 26 2.93 4.13 1.76
CA GLU A 26 2.90 4.34 0.32
C GLU A 26 2.18 3.21 -0.44
N VAL A 27 2.26 1.95 0.03
CA VAL A 27 1.52 0.81 -0.55
C VAL A 27 0.02 0.91 -0.26
N HIS A 28 -0.34 1.42 0.92
CA HIS A 28 -1.75 1.68 1.27
C HIS A 28 -2.34 2.83 0.46
N LYS A 29 -1.57 3.92 0.26
CA LYS A 29 -2.00 5.07 -0.54
C LYS A 29 -2.30 4.71 -1.99
N LEU A 30 -1.60 3.73 -2.57
CA LEU A 30 -1.89 3.28 -3.95
C LEU A 30 -3.38 2.92 -4.14
N LEU A 31 -3.97 2.17 -3.20
CA LEU A 31 -5.35 1.73 -3.33
C LEU A 31 -6.34 2.89 -3.15
N ARG A 32 -6.04 3.85 -2.27
CA ARG A 32 -6.86 5.06 -2.07
C ARG A 32 -7.03 5.84 -3.37
N PHE A 33 -5.93 6.17 -4.06
CA PHE A 33 -5.99 6.98 -5.28
C PHE A 33 -6.58 6.22 -6.48
N VAL A 34 -6.47 4.88 -6.49
CA VAL A 34 -7.09 4.04 -7.54
C VAL A 34 -8.61 4.17 -7.55
N TRP A 35 -9.25 4.39 -6.39
CA TRP A 35 -10.70 4.53 -6.33
C TRP A 35 -11.23 5.72 -7.12
N THR A 36 -10.52 6.84 -7.17
CA THR A 36 -10.92 7.97 -8.02
C THR A 36 -11.02 7.53 -9.48
N GLY A 37 -10.05 6.75 -9.96
CA GLY A 37 -10.07 6.19 -11.31
C GLY A 37 -11.22 5.18 -11.53
N VAL A 38 -11.48 4.32 -10.53
CA VAL A 38 -12.57 3.33 -10.57
C VAL A 38 -13.96 4.00 -10.65
N PHE A 39 -14.14 5.16 -10.02
CA PHE A 39 -15.44 5.86 -9.98
C PHE A 39 -15.60 6.94 -11.05
N LEU A 40 -14.71 7.00 -12.05
CA LEU A 40 -14.89 7.91 -13.16
C LEU A 40 -16.21 7.63 -13.89
N SER A 41 -16.93 8.71 -14.19
CA SER A 41 -18.11 8.67 -15.04
C SER A 41 -17.70 8.34 -16.46
N THR A 42 -18.37 7.38 -17.08
CA THR A 42 -18.13 6.91 -18.45
C THR A 42 -19.32 7.13 -19.36
N THR A 43 -20.47 7.50 -18.79
CA THR A 43 -21.70 7.81 -19.51
C THR A 43 -22.21 9.21 -19.16
N LYS A 44 -23.07 9.76 -20.03
CA LYS A 44 -23.77 11.02 -19.79
C LYS A 44 -24.50 11.02 -18.45
N GLU A 45 -25.23 9.95 -18.15
CA GLU A 45 -26.06 9.84 -16.96
C GLU A 45 -25.19 9.81 -15.68
N GLU A 46 -24.15 8.99 -15.67
CA GLU A 46 -23.17 8.96 -14.56
C GLU A 46 -22.54 10.34 -14.36
N TYR A 47 -22.16 11.03 -15.44
CA TYR A 47 -21.50 12.34 -15.36
C TYR A 47 -22.45 13.39 -14.79
N MET A 48 -23.68 13.46 -15.30
CA MET A 48 -24.68 14.41 -14.79
C MET A 48 -25.05 14.14 -13.34
N ASN A 49 -25.15 12.87 -12.93
CA ASN A 49 -25.42 12.50 -11.54
C ASN A 49 -24.26 12.87 -10.61
N HIS A 50 -23.00 12.66 -11.02
CA HIS A 50 -21.83 13.01 -10.21
C HIS A 50 -21.63 14.53 -10.08
N THR A 51 -22.00 15.28 -11.11
CA THR A 51 -21.74 16.73 -11.19
C THR A 51 -22.95 17.59 -10.81
N ASN A 52 -24.14 16.99 -10.64
CA ASN A 52 -25.44 17.68 -10.59
C ASN A 52 -25.68 18.63 -11.78
N MET A 53 -25.07 18.36 -12.94
CA MET A 53 -25.20 19.19 -14.13
C MET A 53 -26.59 19.04 -14.76
N LYS A 54 -27.21 20.17 -15.13
CA LYS A 54 -28.51 20.17 -15.82
C LYS A 54 -28.36 19.70 -17.27
N THR A 55 -29.43 19.14 -17.85
CA THR A 55 -29.42 18.64 -19.24
C THR A 55 -29.01 19.70 -20.27
N ASP A 56 -29.47 20.94 -20.09
CA ASP A 56 -29.16 22.03 -21.03
C ASP A 56 -27.68 22.41 -20.99
N ASP A 57 -27.08 22.42 -19.79
CA ASP A 57 -25.65 22.67 -19.61
C ASP A 57 -24.80 21.54 -20.19
N TYR A 58 -25.21 20.29 -19.98
CA TYR A 58 -24.57 19.15 -20.64
C TYR A 58 -24.61 19.29 -22.16
N ASN A 59 -25.78 19.61 -22.72
CA ASN A 59 -25.92 19.72 -24.17
C ASN A 59 -25.05 20.84 -24.75
N ARG A 60 -24.84 21.94 -24.01
CA ARG A 60 -23.90 23.02 -24.36
C ARG A 60 -22.46 22.52 -24.37
N LEU A 61 -22.06 21.76 -23.35
CA LEU A 61 -20.67 21.28 -23.17
C LEU A 61 -20.40 19.91 -23.81
N LYS A 62 -21.39 19.30 -24.47
CA LYS A 62 -21.36 17.91 -24.94
C LYS A 62 -20.16 17.58 -25.82
N GLU A 63 -19.78 18.49 -26.71
CA GLU A 63 -18.65 18.27 -27.62
C GLU A 63 -17.29 18.14 -26.88
N TYR A 64 -17.23 18.57 -25.62
CA TYR A 64 -16.08 18.46 -24.73
C TYR A 64 -16.22 17.31 -23.74
N ILE A 65 -17.41 17.15 -23.17
CA ILE A 65 -17.70 16.10 -22.18
C ILE A 65 -17.66 14.73 -22.86
N ASP A 66 -18.27 14.52 -24.02
CA ASP A 66 -18.31 13.20 -24.67
C ASP A 66 -16.89 12.65 -24.95
N PRO A 67 -15.94 13.40 -25.53
CA PRO A 67 -14.56 12.94 -25.68
C PRO A 67 -13.83 12.73 -24.36
N LEU A 68 -14.15 13.49 -23.31
CA LEU A 68 -13.59 13.32 -21.98
C LEU A 68 -14.07 12.00 -21.35
N LEU A 69 -15.35 11.64 -21.51
CA LEU A 69 -15.91 10.37 -21.03
C LEU A 69 -15.22 9.15 -21.69
N LEU A 70 -14.71 9.28 -22.92
CA LEU A 70 -13.89 8.23 -23.54
C LEU A 70 -12.51 8.08 -22.88
N VAL A 71 -11.90 9.19 -22.46
CA VAL A 71 -10.66 9.16 -21.67
C VAL A 71 -10.94 8.55 -20.29
N HIS A 72 -12.06 8.94 -19.66
CA HIS A 72 -12.50 8.34 -18.40
C HIS A 72 -12.70 6.83 -18.51
N ALA A 73 -13.33 6.34 -19.59
CA ALA A 73 -13.57 4.92 -19.78
C ALA A 73 -12.27 4.12 -19.86
N THR A 74 -11.26 4.64 -20.55
CA THR A 74 -9.92 4.02 -20.63
C THR A 74 -9.24 4.01 -19.26
N CYS A 75 -9.17 5.17 -18.60
CA CYS A 75 -8.56 5.32 -17.27
C CYS A 75 -9.24 4.42 -16.22
N LYS A 76 -10.58 4.38 -16.22
CA LYS A 76 -11.39 3.53 -15.34
C LYS A 76 -11.06 2.06 -15.57
N ASN A 77 -10.97 1.63 -16.82
CA ASN A 77 -10.62 0.25 -17.12
C ASN A 77 -9.23 -0.12 -16.57
N HIS A 78 -8.21 0.74 -16.75
CA HIS A 78 -6.89 0.50 -16.16
C HIS A 78 -6.94 0.44 -14.63
N CYS A 79 -7.65 1.35 -13.98
CA CYS A 79 -7.79 1.39 -12.51
C CYS A 79 -8.57 0.19 -11.96
N VAL A 80 -9.60 -0.29 -12.68
CA VAL A 80 -10.35 -1.51 -12.32
C VAL A 80 -9.46 -2.76 -12.44
N VAL A 81 -8.67 -2.86 -13.51
CA VAL A 81 -7.68 -3.96 -13.66
C VAL A 81 -6.66 -3.90 -12.54
N PHE A 82 -6.15 -2.71 -12.19
CA PHE A 82 -5.25 -2.58 -11.06
C PHE A 82 -5.90 -3.05 -9.75
N LYS A 83 -7.12 -2.57 -9.45
CA LYS A 83 -7.85 -2.93 -8.21
C LYS A 83 -8.02 -4.45 -8.10
N ASN A 84 -8.50 -5.08 -9.17
CA ASN A 84 -8.92 -6.48 -9.14
C ASN A 84 -7.75 -7.46 -9.30
N ASP A 85 -6.75 -7.10 -10.10
CA ASP A 85 -5.69 -8.01 -10.51
C ASP A 85 -4.34 -7.61 -9.91
N THR A 86 -3.86 -6.39 -10.18
CA THR A 86 -2.51 -5.95 -9.76
C THR A 86 -2.40 -5.87 -8.24
N TYR A 87 -3.34 -5.21 -7.57
CA TYR A 87 -3.34 -5.06 -6.12
C TYR A 87 -3.42 -6.43 -5.42
N LYS A 88 -4.20 -7.37 -5.97
CA LYS A 88 -4.25 -8.75 -5.48
C LYS A 88 -2.86 -9.40 -5.48
N THR A 89 -2.02 -9.15 -6.48
CA THR A 89 -0.66 -9.72 -6.48
C THR A 89 0.23 -9.18 -5.35
N ILE A 90 -0.01 -7.94 -4.89
CA ILE A 90 0.68 -7.37 -3.72
C ILE A 90 0.21 -8.10 -2.44
N VAL A 91 -1.10 -8.34 -2.31
CA VAL A 91 -1.66 -9.08 -1.17
C VAL A 91 -1.20 -10.54 -1.16
N ASP A 92 -1.14 -11.19 -2.33
CA ASP A 92 -0.64 -12.56 -2.47
C ASP A 92 0.85 -12.66 -2.08
N LEU A 93 1.66 -11.63 -2.39
CA LEU A 93 3.05 -11.54 -1.92
C LEU A 93 3.13 -11.48 -0.39
N ALA A 94 2.25 -10.69 0.23
CA ALA A 94 2.14 -10.62 1.69
C ALA A 94 1.68 -11.95 2.29
N ASP A 95 0.72 -12.65 1.68
CA ASP A 95 0.29 -14.00 2.07
C ASP A 95 1.47 -14.99 2.07
N SER A 96 2.25 -15.01 0.98
CA SER A 96 3.44 -15.85 0.86
C SER A 96 4.48 -15.51 1.94
N MET A 97 4.67 -14.23 2.24
CA MET A 97 5.63 -13.75 3.24
C MET A 97 5.19 -14.15 4.65
N TYR A 98 3.90 -14.02 4.97
CA TYR A 98 3.32 -14.51 6.22
C TYR A 98 3.52 -16.01 6.38
N ALA A 99 3.26 -16.80 5.33
CA ALA A 99 3.44 -18.24 5.35
C ALA A 99 4.91 -18.65 5.56
N LEU A 100 5.85 -17.93 4.95
CA LEU A 100 7.28 -18.14 5.20
C LEU A 100 7.63 -17.79 6.66
N ALA A 101 7.22 -16.62 7.14
CA ALA A 101 7.51 -16.16 8.49
C ALA A 101 6.95 -17.09 9.57
N GLN A 102 5.75 -17.66 9.34
CA GLN A 102 5.16 -18.65 10.23
C GLN A 102 5.97 -19.95 10.31
N LYS A 103 6.51 -20.45 9.19
CA LYS A 103 7.36 -21.64 9.15
C LYS A 103 8.78 -21.37 9.66
N ALA A 104 9.27 -20.16 9.40
CA ALA A 104 10.57 -19.71 9.86
C ALA A 104 10.60 -19.55 11.37
N GLY A 105 9.69 -18.75 11.91
CA GLY A 105 9.45 -18.57 13.34
C GLY A 105 8.46 -19.60 13.85
N GLY A 106 7.48 -19.14 14.63
CA GLY A 106 6.50 -19.98 15.30
C GLY A 106 7.00 -20.47 16.66
N LYS A 107 6.44 -21.61 17.11
CA LYS A 107 6.89 -22.28 18.33
C LYS A 107 8.09 -23.16 18.02
N GLU A 108 8.97 -23.36 19.00
CA GLU A 108 10.19 -24.16 18.87
C GLU A 108 9.96 -25.51 18.18
N ALA A 109 8.92 -26.26 18.57
CA ALA A 109 8.62 -27.58 18.01
C ALA A 109 8.23 -27.59 16.51
N GLY A 110 7.77 -26.45 15.96
CA GLY A 110 7.31 -26.35 14.57
C GLY A 110 8.16 -25.45 13.67
N SER A 111 9.10 -24.71 14.24
CA SER A 111 9.94 -23.75 13.53
C SER A 111 11.05 -24.44 12.74
N TYR A 112 11.25 -24.01 11.50
CA TYR A 112 12.40 -24.47 10.71
C TYR A 112 13.71 -23.92 11.27
N TYR A 113 13.77 -22.66 11.70
CA TYR A 113 14.99 -22.08 12.26
C TYR A 113 15.35 -22.65 13.63
N ALA A 114 14.38 -22.93 14.51
CA ALA A 114 14.66 -23.61 15.78
C ALA A 114 15.29 -24.98 15.55
N ASN A 115 14.73 -25.75 14.62
CA ASN A 115 15.25 -27.08 14.31
C ASN A 115 16.61 -27.03 13.62
N ILE A 116 16.85 -26.06 12.73
CA ILE A 116 18.19 -25.84 12.14
C ILE A 116 19.23 -25.54 13.22
N LEU A 117 18.92 -24.62 14.14
CA LEU A 117 19.85 -24.23 15.22
C LEU A 117 20.09 -25.36 16.21
N LYS A 118 19.02 -26.04 16.64
CA LYS A 118 19.11 -27.17 17.56
C LYS A 118 19.90 -28.33 16.95
N ASP A 119 19.59 -28.72 15.72
CA ASP A 119 20.28 -29.83 15.06
C ASP A 119 21.71 -29.46 14.68
N GLY A 120 21.97 -28.19 14.36
CA GLY A 120 23.31 -27.66 14.15
C GLY A 120 24.18 -27.78 15.40
N LYS A 121 23.66 -27.40 16.57
CA LYS A 121 24.37 -27.56 17.85
C LYS A 121 24.72 -29.01 18.14
N ILE A 122 23.75 -29.93 18.00
CA ILE A 122 23.99 -31.37 18.18
C ILE A 122 25.04 -31.89 17.20
N LEU A 123 25.00 -31.43 15.94
CA LEU A 123 25.99 -31.83 14.94
C LEU A 123 27.39 -31.37 15.31
N PHE A 124 27.57 -30.10 15.68
CA PHE A 124 28.88 -29.58 16.04
C PHE A 124 29.43 -30.16 17.34
N GLU A 125 28.58 -30.42 18.35
CA GLU A 125 28.97 -31.17 19.55
C GLU A 125 29.43 -32.60 19.24
N GLU A 126 28.89 -33.22 18.18
CA GLU A 126 29.32 -34.55 17.74
C GLU A 126 30.63 -34.50 16.94
N LEU A 127 30.84 -33.45 16.14
CA LEU A 127 32.06 -33.23 15.36
C LEU A 127 33.26 -32.86 16.23
N ASP A 128 33.05 -32.15 17.34
CA ASP A 128 34.09 -31.76 18.31
C ASP A 128 34.68 -32.96 19.08
N LYS A 129 34.05 -34.14 19.02
CA LYS A 129 34.57 -35.36 19.63
C LYS A 129 35.73 -35.94 18.81
N ASP A 130 36.62 -36.65 19.50
CA ASP A 130 37.62 -37.50 18.87
C ASP A 130 36.95 -38.43 17.84
N ILE A 131 37.57 -38.58 16.65
CA ILE A 131 37.00 -39.34 15.52
C ILE A 131 36.54 -40.75 15.93
N ALA A 132 37.23 -41.40 16.86
CA ALA A 132 36.89 -42.74 17.35
C ALA A 132 35.57 -42.80 18.15
N ASP A 133 35.17 -41.68 18.75
CA ASP A 133 33.99 -41.53 19.60
C ASP A 133 32.80 -40.88 18.89
N GLN A 134 33.00 -40.42 17.65
CA GLN A 134 31.97 -39.81 16.83
C GLN A 134 30.88 -40.81 16.42
N ASN A 135 29.62 -40.42 16.64
CA ASN A 135 28.45 -41.14 16.14
C ASN A 135 28.12 -40.72 14.70
N GLN A 136 28.65 -41.46 13.74
CA GLN A 136 28.44 -41.21 12.30
C GLN A 136 26.96 -41.25 11.88
N THR A 137 26.11 -42.03 12.58
CA THR A 137 24.66 -42.04 12.32
C THR A 137 24.01 -40.72 12.76
N VAL A 138 24.41 -40.16 13.90
CA VAL A 138 23.92 -38.85 14.36
C VAL A 138 24.37 -37.76 13.40
N ILE A 139 25.65 -37.73 13.03
CA ILE A 139 26.20 -36.77 12.06
C ILE A 139 25.41 -36.79 10.75
N SER A 140 25.27 -37.97 10.13
CA SER A 140 24.54 -38.13 8.86
C SER A 140 23.07 -37.69 8.96
N ASN A 141 22.39 -38.06 10.05
CA ASN A 141 21.00 -37.69 10.27
C ASN A 141 20.83 -36.17 10.43
N LYS A 142 21.68 -35.50 11.22
CA LYS A 142 21.59 -34.06 11.46
C LYS A 142 21.90 -33.26 10.20
N ARG A 143 22.95 -33.63 9.45
CA ARG A 143 23.23 -33.05 8.12
C ARG A 143 22.03 -33.16 7.19
N THR A 144 21.39 -34.34 7.14
CA THR A 144 20.21 -34.56 6.30
C THR A 144 19.03 -33.65 6.68
N VAL A 145 18.73 -33.54 7.98
CA VAL A 145 17.62 -32.71 8.45
C VAL A 145 17.89 -31.22 8.20
N ILE A 146 19.07 -30.72 8.56
CA ILE A 146 19.46 -29.31 8.34
C ILE A 146 19.37 -28.98 6.85
N ASN A 147 19.97 -29.81 5.98
CA ASN A 147 19.92 -29.62 4.54
C ASN A 147 18.49 -29.58 4.00
N ALA A 148 17.61 -30.48 4.47
CA ALA A 148 16.22 -30.49 4.05
C ALA A 148 15.45 -29.23 4.47
N LEU A 149 15.67 -28.73 5.70
CA LEU A 149 15.04 -27.51 6.21
C LEU A 149 15.55 -26.26 5.49
N VAL A 150 16.88 -26.14 5.33
CA VAL A 150 17.50 -25.04 4.58
C VAL A 150 16.98 -25.00 3.14
N ASN A 151 16.97 -26.13 2.43
CA ASN A 151 16.49 -26.18 1.05
C ASN A 151 15.02 -25.74 0.93
N ARG A 152 14.17 -26.10 1.90
CA ARG A 152 12.75 -25.66 1.91
C ARG A 152 12.62 -24.16 2.13
N GLN A 153 13.41 -23.58 3.04
CA GLN A 153 13.41 -22.13 3.26
C GLN A 153 13.93 -21.36 2.06
N VAL A 154 15.06 -21.80 1.48
CA VAL A 154 15.62 -21.17 0.28
C VAL A 154 14.62 -21.25 -0.88
N ALA A 155 13.93 -22.37 -1.08
CA ALA A 155 12.89 -22.48 -2.10
C ALA A 155 11.72 -21.52 -1.86
N GLY A 156 11.28 -21.37 -0.61
CA GLY A 156 10.24 -20.39 -0.24
C GLY A 156 10.69 -18.94 -0.51
N ILE A 157 11.93 -18.61 -0.19
CA ILE A 157 12.53 -17.29 -0.48
C ILE A 157 12.63 -17.05 -1.99
N THR A 158 13.04 -18.04 -2.77
CA THR A 158 13.09 -17.93 -4.24
C THR A 158 11.71 -17.69 -4.84
N GLN A 159 10.66 -18.31 -4.29
CA GLN A 159 9.29 -18.05 -4.70
C GLN A 159 8.89 -16.60 -4.39
N LEU A 160 9.19 -16.09 -3.18
CA LEU A 160 8.93 -14.68 -2.82
C LEU A 160 9.62 -13.70 -3.76
N GLN A 161 10.89 -13.96 -4.12
CA GLN A 161 11.61 -13.12 -5.08
C GLN A 161 10.97 -13.15 -6.47
N THR A 162 10.43 -14.29 -6.88
CA THR A 162 9.70 -14.43 -8.15
C THR A 162 8.37 -13.66 -8.11
N ASP A 163 7.62 -13.80 -7.02
CA ASP A 163 6.34 -13.10 -6.82
C ASP A 163 6.57 -11.57 -6.79
N ALA A 164 7.60 -11.10 -6.08
CA ALA A 164 8.00 -9.70 -6.04
C ALA A 164 8.37 -9.15 -7.43
N ALA A 165 9.10 -9.92 -8.23
CA ALA A 165 9.42 -9.53 -9.61
C ALA A 165 8.15 -9.40 -10.49
N ASN A 166 7.15 -10.26 -10.27
CA ASN A 166 5.87 -10.17 -10.95
C ASN A 166 5.07 -8.93 -10.52
N VAL A 167 5.02 -8.63 -9.21
CA VAL A 167 4.38 -7.41 -8.69
C VAL A 167 5.03 -6.17 -9.31
N LYS A 168 6.37 -6.08 -9.28
CA LYS A 168 7.12 -4.96 -9.89
C LYS A 168 6.78 -4.79 -11.37
N LYS A 169 6.73 -5.88 -12.13
CA LYS A 169 6.35 -5.85 -13.55
C LYS A 169 4.93 -5.30 -13.75
N SER A 170 3.97 -5.73 -12.93
CA SER A 170 2.58 -5.25 -12.99
C SER A 170 2.47 -3.77 -12.63
N LEU A 171 3.21 -3.31 -11.62
CA LEU A 171 3.28 -1.90 -11.24
C LEU A 171 3.84 -1.02 -12.36
N LEU A 172 4.94 -1.44 -13.01
CA LEU A 172 5.52 -0.71 -14.14
C LEU A 172 4.56 -0.64 -15.35
N ALA A 173 3.87 -1.74 -15.65
CA ALA A 173 2.88 -1.76 -16.73
C ALA A 173 1.69 -0.82 -16.43
N PHE A 174 1.24 -0.78 -15.17
CA PHE A 174 0.20 0.14 -14.75
C PHE A 174 0.67 1.60 -14.80
N GLU A 175 1.91 1.90 -14.39
CA GLU A 175 2.48 3.25 -14.50
C GLU A 175 2.48 3.74 -15.95
N GLU A 176 2.87 2.89 -16.91
CA GLU A 176 2.84 3.22 -18.33
C GLU A 176 1.42 3.54 -18.82
N GLN A 177 0.43 2.75 -18.40
CA GLN A 177 -0.99 3.00 -18.70
C GLN A 177 -1.45 4.35 -18.16
N LEU A 178 -1.17 4.65 -16.88
CA LEU A 178 -1.54 5.92 -16.26
C LEU A 178 -0.87 7.12 -16.91
N ARG A 179 0.38 6.99 -17.35
CA ARG A 179 1.08 8.05 -18.11
C ARG A 179 0.40 8.30 -19.47
N GLY A 180 -0.09 7.23 -20.11
CA GLY A 180 -0.92 7.32 -21.30
C GLY A 180 -2.24 8.06 -21.04
N ASP A 181 -2.92 7.70 -19.96
CA ASP A 181 -4.19 8.33 -19.54
C ASP A 181 -3.98 9.81 -19.19
N GLN A 182 -2.92 10.15 -18.45
CA GLN A 182 -2.59 11.52 -18.10
C GLN A 182 -2.30 12.37 -19.33
N LYS A 183 -1.60 11.82 -20.33
CA LYS A 183 -1.34 12.52 -21.58
C LYS A 183 -2.66 12.81 -22.32
N ALA A 184 -3.53 11.82 -22.45
CA ALA A 184 -4.83 11.97 -23.09
C ALA A 184 -5.70 13.00 -22.36
N LEU A 185 -5.69 12.99 -21.02
CA LEU A 185 -6.38 13.97 -20.18
C LEU A 185 -5.86 15.39 -20.41
N LYS A 186 -4.54 15.59 -20.43
CA LYS A 186 -3.92 16.91 -20.67
C LYS A 186 -4.25 17.48 -22.05
N GLU A 187 -4.37 16.62 -23.06
CA GLU A 187 -4.84 17.03 -24.38
C GLU A 187 -6.30 17.55 -24.33
N LYS A 188 -7.18 16.92 -23.54
CA LYS A 188 -8.56 17.40 -23.33
C LYS A 188 -8.62 18.67 -22.47
N ASP A 189 -7.84 18.72 -21.38
CA ASP A 189 -7.74 19.89 -20.51
C ASP A 189 -7.35 21.14 -21.30
N LYS A 190 -6.37 21.02 -22.21
CA LYS A 190 -5.99 22.13 -23.09
C LYS A 190 -7.15 22.59 -23.99
N ILE A 191 -7.82 21.66 -24.68
CA ILE A 191 -8.93 21.99 -25.58
C ILE A 191 -10.07 22.68 -24.83
N ILE A 192 -10.39 22.20 -23.62
CA ILE A 192 -11.45 22.73 -22.78
C ILE A 192 -11.08 24.12 -22.26
N ASN A 193 -9.88 24.31 -21.71
CA ASN A 193 -9.44 25.62 -21.21
C ASN A 193 -9.35 26.67 -22.33
N ASP A 194 -8.77 26.32 -23.49
CA ASP A 194 -8.69 27.21 -24.66
C ASP A 194 -10.09 27.69 -25.10
N LYS A 195 -11.08 26.79 -25.04
CA LYS A 195 -12.46 27.11 -25.39
C LYS A 195 -13.12 28.02 -24.36
N LEU A 196 -13.08 27.63 -23.08
CA LEU A 196 -13.74 28.38 -22.01
C LEU A 196 -13.15 29.79 -21.88
N ALA A 197 -11.84 29.94 -22.08
CA ALA A 197 -11.19 31.26 -22.15
C ALA A 197 -11.74 32.12 -23.31
N ALA A 198 -12.00 31.51 -24.48
CA ALA A 198 -12.58 32.21 -25.63
C ALA A 198 -14.04 32.66 -25.40
N GLU A 199 -14.76 32.07 -24.44
CA GLU A 199 -16.11 32.48 -24.05
C GLU A 199 -16.14 33.68 -23.08
N GLY A 200 -14.96 34.21 -22.71
CA GLY A 200 -14.82 35.46 -21.97
C GLY A 200 -14.84 35.32 -20.45
N GLY A 201 -14.71 34.10 -19.93
CA GLY A 201 -14.55 33.84 -18.50
C GLY A 201 -13.09 33.97 -18.02
N ASP A 202 -12.89 34.34 -16.75
CA ASP A 202 -11.58 34.32 -16.08
C ASP A 202 -11.22 32.89 -15.61
N ILE A 203 -11.12 32.00 -16.60
CA ILE A 203 -10.92 30.56 -16.39
C ILE A 203 -9.56 30.26 -15.76
N ASP A 204 -8.54 31.08 -16.03
CA ASP A 204 -7.22 30.92 -15.44
C ASP A 204 -7.24 31.14 -13.92
N THR A 205 -7.90 32.21 -13.46
CA THR A 205 -8.07 32.47 -12.01
C THR A 205 -8.92 31.39 -11.36
N LEU A 206 -10.02 30.98 -11.99
CA LEU A 206 -10.90 29.92 -11.49
C LEU A 206 -10.16 28.59 -11.37
N THR A 207 -9.44 28.19 -12.42
CA THR A 207 -8.60 26.98 -12.44
C THR A 207 -7.59 26.99 -11.30
N THR A 208 -6.90 28.11 -11.11
CA THR A 208 -5.90 28.28 -10.06
C THR A 208 -6.52 28.17 -8.66
N THR A 209 -7.69 28.79 -8.47
CA THR A 209 -8.39 28.79 -7.17
C THR A 209 -8.90 27.39 -6.82
N ILE A 210 -9.52 26.69 -7.77
CA ILE A 210 -10.00 25.31 -7.57
C ILE A 210 -8.83 24.39 -7.23
N ALA A 211 -7.73 24.47 -7.99
CA ALA A 211 -6.53 23.66 -7.73
C ALA A 211 -5.93 23.93 -6.34
N ALA A 212 -5.90 25.20 -5.91
CA ALA A 212 -5.43 25.57 -4.58
C ALA A 212 -6.32 24.98 -3.47
N LYS A 213 -7.64 25.01 -3.62
CA LYS A 213 -8.58 24.45 -2.64
C LYS A 213 -8.54 22.94 -2.55
N ILE A 214 -8.44 22.23 -3.68
CA ILE A 214 -8.24 20.78 -3.67
C ILE A 214 -6.94 20.43 -2.94
N LYS A 215 -5.86 21.18 -3.19
CA LYS A 215 -4.58 20.98 -2.49
C LYS A 215 -4.67 21.23 -0.98
N GLU A 216 -5.38 22.27 -0.54
CA GLU A 216 -5.60 22.53 0.89
C GLU A 216 -6.35 21.39 1.58
N ILE A 217 -7.30 20.75 0.89
CA ILE A 217 -8.05 19.59 1.41
C ILE A 217 -7.14 18.36 1.51
N ASP A 218 -6.30 18.10 0.49
CA ASP A 218 -5.37 16.98 0.52
C ASP A 218 -4.32 17.11 1.64
N GLN A 219 -3.84 18.32 1.92
CA GLN A 219 -2.88 18.53 3.00
C GLN A 219 -3.45 18.12 4.36
N ASP A 220 -4.70 18.50 4.66
CA ASP A 220 -5.34 18.08 5.91
C ASP A 220 -5.59 16.58 5.95
N GLN A 221 -5.93 15.99 4.80
CA GLN A 221 -6.13 14.57 4.66
C GLN A 221 -4.82 13.79 4.91
N ASP A 222 -3.71 14.26 4.36
CA ASP A 222 -2.39 13.65 4.55
C ASP A 222 -1.91 13.81 6.01
N GLU A 223 -2.12 14.96 6.63
CA GLU A 223 -1.85 15.19 8.06
C GLU A 223 -2.74 14.31 8.96
N PHE A 224 -3.96 14.05 8.52
CA PHE A 224 -4.86 13.12 9.20
C PHE A 224 -4.31 11.70 9.16
N GLU A 225 -4.02 11.19 7.97
CA GLU A 225 -3.51 9.83 7.75
C GLU A 225 -2.18 9.57 8.44
N GLN A 226 -1.28 10.56 8.47
CA GLN A 226 -0.01 10.46 9.21
C GLN A 226 -0.24 10.37 10.73
N GLY A 227 -1.16 11.18 11.26
CA GLY A 227 -1.49 11.16 12.70
C GLY A 227 -2.20 9.87 13.14
N GLU A 228 -3.14 9.37 12.34
CA GLU A 228 -3.81 8.08 12.56
C GLU A 228 -2.82 6.93 12.47
N SER A 229 -1.99 6.88 11.42
CA SER A 229 -0.96 5.84 11.28
C SER A 229 -0.10 5.74 12.54
N GLN A 230 0.33 6.87 13.11
CA GLN A 230 1.07 6.87 14.37
C GLN A 230 0.26 6.34 15.56
N SER A 231 -1.02 6.71 15.68
CA SER A 231 -1.89 6.22 16.76
C SER A 231 -2.18 4.72 16.65
N ILE A 232 -2.32 4.18 15.44
CA ILE A 232 -2.50 2.75 15.20
C ILE A 232 -1.24 1.99 15.64
N LEU A 233 -0.07 2.52 15.33
CA LEU A 233 1.22 1.95 15.76
C LEU A 233 1.36 1.93 17.30
N ASP A 234 0.94 3.00 17.98
CA ASP A 234 0.99 3.08 19.44
C ASP A 234 0.07 2.04 20.11
N VAL A 235 -1.07 1.72 19.50
CA VAL A 235 -1.98 0.66 20.00
C VAL A 235 -1.41 -0.74 19.75
N ILE A 236 -0.84 -0.98 18.56
CA ILE A 236 -0.21 -2.26 18.20
C ILE A 236 0.94 -2.61 19.15
N GLN A 237 1.75 -1.63 19.55
CA GLN A 237 2.89 -1.86 20.45
C GLN A 237 2.47 -2.18 21.89
N ASN A 238 1.25 -1.82 22.31
CA ASN A 238 0.81 -1.90 23.70
C ASN A 238 -0.22 -3.02 23.99
N ASP A 239 -0.98 -3.48 22.99
CA ASP A 239 -2.01 -4.52 23.19
C ASP A 239 -1.95 -5.62 22.12
N ASN A 240 -1.74 -6.87 22.53
CA ASN A 240 -1.82 -8.09 21.70
C ASN A 240 -3.28 -8.50 21.39
N ASP A 241 -4.23 -7.57 21.42
CA ASP A 241 -5.66 -7.86 21.59
C ASP A 241 -6.51 -7.55 20.33
N GLU A 242 -7.71 -8.15 20.26
CA GLU A 242 -8.70 -8.00 19.17
C GLU A 242 -9.00 -6.53 18.77
N ARG A 243 -8.71 -5.56 19.63
CA ARG A 243 -8.93 -4.12 19.39
C ARG A 243 -8.06 -3.54 18.27
N VAL A 244 -6.88 -4.13 18.02
CA VAL A 244 -6.01 -3.74 16.90
C VAL A 244 -6.71 -4.02 15.57
N LEU A 245 -7.44 -5.14 15.48
CA LEU A 245 -8.21 -5.50 14.28
C LEU A 245 -9.34 -4.50 14.04
N ASP A 246 -10.06 -4.07 15.08
CA ASP A 246 -11.14 -3.08 14.95
C ASP A 246 -10.64 -1.71 14.47
N VAL A 247 -9.47 -1.29 14.94
CA VAL A 247 -8.82 -0.03 14.50
C VAL A 247 -8.33 -0.15 13.04
N ILE A 248 -7.74 -1.29 12.66
CA ILE A 248 -7.31 -1.58 11.28
C ILE A 248 -8.51 -1.67 10.32
N ILE A 249 -9.60 -2.31 10.74
CA ILE A 249 -10.85 -2.40 9.95
C ILE A 249 -11.51 -1.03 9.84
N ALA A 250 -11.55 -0.26 10.93
CA ALA A 250 -12.04 1.12 10.90
C ALA A 250 -11.23 1.99 9.93
N ALA A 251 -9.91 1.83 9.91
CA ALA A 251 -8.98 2.57 9.05
C ALA A 251 -9.07 2.21 7.55
N THR A 252 -9.75 1.12 7.17
CA THR A 252 -9.61 0.58 5.80
C THR A 252 -10.84 0.75 4.92
N THR A 253 -12.05 0.92 5.46
CA THR A 253 -13.28 0.90 4.60
C THR A 253 -14.34 1.92 4.95
N ALA A 254 -14.84 1.91 6.19
CA ALA A 254 -15.72 2.98 6.69
C ALA A 254 -14.98 4.31 6.85
N ALA A 255 -13.65 4.31 6.70
CA ALA A 255 -12.79 5.47 6.79
C ALA A 255 -12.76 6.36 5.56
N TYR A 256 -13.30 5.95 4.41
CA TYR A 256 -13.15 6.73 3.18
C TYR A 256 -14.47 6.95 2.44
N ALA A 257 -14.59 8.11 1.81
CA ALA A 257 -15.65 8.46 0.89
C ALA A 257 -15.03 9.08 -0.38
N THR A 258 -15.58 8.75 -1.54
CA THR A 258 -15.24 9.42 -2.80
C THR A 258 -16.21 10.58 -3.00
N VAL A 259 -15.66 11.80 -2.96
CA VAL A 259 -16.42 13.05 -3.06
C VAL A 259 -15.99 13.77 -4.32
N PHE A 260 -16.88 13.90 -5.30
CA PHE A 260 -16.56 14.67 -6.52
C PHE A 260 -16.74 16.19 -6.27
N PRO A 261 -15.83 17.08 -6.73
CA PRO A 261 -14.57 16.84 -7.46
C PRO A 261 -13.33 16.89 -6.54
N VAL A 262 -13.41 16.38 -5.31
CA VAL A 262 -12.30 16.35 -4.34
C VAL A 262 -11.44 15.08 -4.45
N GLY A 263 -12.07 13.94 -4.75
CA GLY A 263 -11.44 12.61 -4.81
C GLY A 263 -11.80 11.76 -3.60
N THR A 264 -10.97 10.75 -3.31
CA THR A 264 -11.16 9.87 -2.15
C THR A 264 -10.51 10.49 -0.91
N ILE A 265 -11.34 10.83 0.07
CA ILE A 265 -10.97 11.49 1.34
C ILE A 265 -11.59 10.75 2.52
N CYS A 266 -11.16 11.07 3.75
CA CYS A 266 -11.71 10.42 4.92
C CYS A 266 -13.22 10.62 5.04
N ALA A 267 -13.96 9.57 5.38
CA ALA A 267 -15.38 9.64 5.64
C ALA A 267 -15.65 10.59 6.82
N ALA A 268 -16.76 11.34 6.72
CA ALA A 268 -17.12 12.34 7.72
C ALA A 268 -17.34 11.74 9.12
N VAL A 269 -17.75 10.47 9.21
CA VAL A 269 -17.91 9.76 10.47
C VAL A 269 -16.58 9.57 11.20
N VAL A 270 -15.50 9.28 10.47
CA VAL A 270 -14.16 9.09 11.04
C VAL A 270 -13.55 10.42 11.44
N LEU A 271 -13.70 11.45 10.60
CA LEU A 271 -13.27 12.80 10.96
C LEU A 271 -14.03 13.36 12.18
N GLY A 272 -15.29 12.95 12.38
CA GLY A 272 -16.14 13.35 13.51
C GLY A 272 -15.55 13.02 14.88
N VAL A 273 -14.77 11.94 14.98
CA VAL A 273 -14.03 11.56 16.20
C VAL A 273 -13.01 12.66 16.57
N TYR A 274 -12.55 13.42 15.58
CA TYR A 274 -11.60 14.52 15.70
C TYR A 274 -12.29 15.84 15.36
N THR A 275 -13.20 16.30 16.22
CA THR A 275 -14.10 17.44 15.95
C THR A 275 -13.40 18.67 15.36
N GLU A 276 -12.21 19.04 15.85
CA GLU A 276 -11.44 20.16 15.29
C GLU A 276 -11.07 19.95 13.81
N ARG A 277 -10.64 18.74 13.44
CA ARG A 277 -10.31 18.38 12.05
C ARG A 277 -11.56 18.34 11.17
N ALA A 278 -12.67 17.81 11.68
CA ALA A 278 -13.96 17.83 10.97
C ALA A 278 -14.41 19.28 10.66
N VAL A 279 -14.25 20.21 11.60
CA VAL A 279 -14.57 21.63 11.41
C VAL A 279 -13.71 22.26 10.31
N VAL A 280 -12.38 22.04 10.34
CA VAL A 280 -11.47 22.58 9.31
C VAL A 280 -11.81 22.02 7.92
N MET A 281 -12.01 20.71 7.82
CA MET A 281 -12.40 20.05 6.56
C MET A 281 -13.72 20.63 6.02
N LYS A 282 -14.72 20.83 6.89
CA LYS A 282 -16.01 21.40 6.50
C LYS A 282 -15.87 22.80 5.90
N VAL A 283 -15.10 23.68 6.54
CA VAL A 283 -14.86 25.04 6.03
C VAL A 283 -14.26 25.02 4.63
N LYS A 284 -13.31 24.13 4.37
CA LYS A 284 -12.67 24.00 3.04
C LYS A 284 -13.64 23.44 1.99
N ILE A 285 -14.43 22.43 2.35
CA ILE A 285 -15.46 21.86 1.49
C ILE A 285 -16.51 22.91 1.13
N ASP A 286 -17.00 23.68 2.11
CA ASP A 286 -18.00 24.72 1.86
C ASP A 286 -17.44 25.85 0.99
N ALA A 287 -16.19 26.27 1.21
CA ALA A 287 -15.53 27.24 0.33
C ALA A 287 -15.39 26.73 -1.11
N LEU A 288 -15.07 25.44 -1.30
CA LEU A 288 -15.04 24.84 -2.65
C LEU A 288 -16.43 24.82 -3.27
N LYS A 289 -17.48 24.49 -2.51
CA LYS A 289 -18.87 24.52 -2.99
C LYS A 289 -19.26 25.90 -3.49
N GLU A 290 -18.96 26.96 -2.74
CA GLU A 290 -19.27 28.33 -3.13
C GLU A 290 -18.61 28.71 -4.46
N ILE A 291 -17.37 28.27 -4.70
CA ILE A 291 -16.67 28.48 -5.98
C ILE A 291 -17.38 27.75 -7.13
N LEU A 292 -17.83 26.52 -6.89
CA LEU A 292 -18.48 25.68 -7.91
C LEU A 292 -19.94 26.09 -8.20
N GLN A 293 -20.65 26.64 -7.21
CA GLN A 293 -22.08 26.99 -7.31
C GLN A 293 -22.34 28.45 -7.73
N ASN A 294 -21.36 29.13 -8.34
CA ASN A 294 -21.45 30.54 -8.75
C ASN A 294 -22.82 30.93 -9.36
N ASP A 295 -23.38 32.07 -8.92
CA ASP A 295 -24.73 32.57 -9.26
C ASP A 295 -25.01 32.73 -10.77
N GLN A 296 -23.99 32.64 -11.63
CA GLN A 296 -24.18 32.53 -13.07
C GLN A 296 -24.19 31.05 -13.48
N ASP A 297 -25.39 30.47 -13.68
CA ASP A 297 -25.62 29.06 -14.06
C ASP A 297 -24.63 28.51 -15.12
N LYS A 298 -24.25 29.33 -16.11
CA LYS A 298 -23.26 28.96 -17.14
C LYS A 298 -21.87 28.70 -16.56
N LEU A 299 -21.38 29.59 -15.68
CA LEU A 299 -20.08 29.46 -15.05
C LEU A 299 -20.04 28.29 -14.07
N ALA A 300 -21.16 27.96 -13.41
CA ALA A 300 -21.21 26.81 -12.50
C ALA A 300 -20.88 25.49 -13.21
N SER A 301 -21.46 25.27 -14.40
CA SER A 301 -21.18 24.05 -15.20
C SER A 301 -19.77 24.01 -15.77
N ASP A 302 -19.22 25.16 -16.15
CA ASP A 302 -17.84 25.28 -16.63
C ASP A 302 -16.85 25.02 -15.47
N ASN A 303 -17.12 25.58 -14.29
CA ASN A 303 -16.34 25.36 -13.07
C ASN A 303 -16.32 23.89 -12.68
N MET A 304 -17.47 23.21 -12.76
CA MET A 304 -17.56 21.79 -12.42
C MET A 304 -16.77 20.92 -13.40
N LEU A 305 -16.80 21.24 -14.70
CA LEU A 305 -15.99 20.56 -15.71
C LEU A 305 -14.48 20.75 -15.45
N VAL A 306 -14.04 21.98 -15.20
CA VAL A 306 -12.65 22.30 -14.88
C VAL A 306 -12.22 21.60 -13.58
N ALA A 307 -13.05 21.61 -12.54
CA ALA A 307 -12.73 20.95 -11.28
C ALA A 307 -12.54 19.44 -11.44
N GLY A 308 -13.41 18.78 -12.23
CA GLY A 308 -13.25 17.36 -12.56
C GLY A 308 -11.93 17.05 -13.28
N LEU A 309 -11.53 17.88 -14.24
CA LEU A 309 -10.23 17.72 -14.93
C LEU A 309 -9.05 17.87 -13.98
N LYS A 310 -9.08 18.85 -13.08
CA LYS A 310 -8.00 19.08 -12.12
C LYS A 310 -7.92 17.99 -11.07
N LEU A 311 -9.06 17.47 -10.61
CA LEU A 311 -9.09 16.28 -9.76
C LEU A 311 -8.37 15.11 -10.44
N MET A 312 -8.75 14.81 -11.68
CA MET A 312 -8.18 13.66 -12.37
C MET A 312 -6.69 13.81 -12.66
N ASP A 313 -6.24 14.99 -13.11
CA ASP A 313 -4.81 15.21 -13.35
C ASP A 313 -4.00 15.11 -12.06
N LYS A 314 -4.56 15.61 -10.96
CA LYS A 314 -3.99 15.49 -9.62
C LYS A 314 -3.89 14.03 -9.18
N ASP A 315 -5.00 13.29 -9.17
CA ASP A 315 -5.04 11.91 -8.67
C ASP A 315 -4.23 10.96 -9.55
N LEU A 316 -4.22 11.16 -10.88
CA LEU A 316 -3.30 10.45 -11.77
C LEU A 316 -1.84 10.77 -11.45
N SER A 317 -1.50 12.04 -11.22
CA SER A 317 -0.14 12.44 -10.84
C SER A 317 0.28 11.84 -9.50
N ALA A 318 -0.61 11.85 -8.51
CA ALA A 318 -0.37 11.27 -7.19
C ALA A 318 -0.15 9.75 -7.32
N LEU A 319 -1.03 9.06 -8.05
CA LEU A 319 -0.91 7.61 -8.25
C LEU A 319 0.39 7.24 -8.99
N ILE A 320 0.76 7.96 -10.05
CA ILE A 320 2.05 7.78 -10.74
C ILE A 320 3.23 8.01 -9.78
N ALA A 321 3.15 9.05 -8.93
CA ALA A 321 4.23 9.38 -7.99
C ALA A 321 4.42 8.33 -6.89
N LEU A 322 3.37 7.57 -6.54
CA LEU A 322 3.41 6.51 -5.53
C LEU A 322 3.97 5.18 -6.06
N ILE A 323 3.87 4.91 -7.37
CA ILE A 323 4.33 3.64 -7.96
C ILE A 323 5.84 3.46 -7.82
N GLY A 324 6.62 4.53 -8.07
CA GLY A 324 8.09 4.50 -7.95
C GLY A 324 8.56 4.07 -6.54
N PRO A 325 8.17 4.79 -5.47
CA PRO A 325 8.45 4.39 -4.09
C PRO A 325 8.00 2.96 -3.75
N ALA A 326 6.81 2.54 -4.18
CA ALA A 326 6.33 1.17 -3.95
C ALA A 326 7.23 0.12 -4.63
N ILE A 327 7.72 0.38 -5.84
CA ILE A 327 8.70 -0.49 -6.50
C ILE A 327 10.01 -0.56 -5.72
N THR A 328 10.49 0.58 -5.19
CA THR A 328 11.71 0.62 -4.36
C THR A 328 11.57 -0.26 -3.13
N VAL A 329 10.44 -0.19 -2.43
CA VAL A 329 10.15 -1.06 -1.27
C VAL A 329 10.20 -2.55 -1.67
N ILE A 330 9.62 -2.92 -2.81
CA ILE A 330 9.65 -4.30 -3.30
C ILE A 330 11.09 -4.74 -3.63
N ASP A 331 11.90 -3.88 -4.25
CA ASP A 331 13.30 -4.18 -4.56
C ASP A 331 14.15 -4.34 -3.29
N GLU A 332 13.91 -3.53 -2.26
CA GLU A 332 14.55 -3.66 -0.94
C GLU A 332 14.23 -5.01 -0.30
N MET A 333 12.96 -5.44 -0.37
CA MET A 333 12.55 -6.76 0.10
C MET A 333 13.27 -7.89 -0.65
N VAL A 334 13.41 -7.78 -1.98
CA VAL A 334 14.19 -8.73 -2.80
C VAL A 334 15.65 -8.81 -2.34
N GLY A 335 16.26 -7.67 -2.01
CA GLY A 335 17.60 -7.59 -1.45
C GLY A 335 17.71 -8.30 -0.09
N ALA A 336 16.80 -8.00 0.84
CA ALA A 336 16.76 -8.61 2.17
C ALA A 336 16.58 -10.13 2.10
N TRP A 337 15.69 -10.62 1.24
CA TRP A 337 15.55 -12.05 0.96
C TRP A 337 16.83 -12.68 0.40
N GLY A 338 17.58 -11.96 -0.43
CA GLY A 338 18.87 -12.41 -0.94
C GLY A 338 19.89 -12.63 0.19
N ILE A 339 19.92 -11.74 1.18
CA ILE A 339 20.78 -11.86 2.37
C ILE A 339 20.37 -13.09 3.20
N ILE A 340 19.09 -13.25 3.49
CA ILE A 340 18.57 -14.40 4.26
C ILE A 340 18.89 -15.73 3.56
N ALA A 341 18.73 -15.79 2.23
CA ALA A 341 19.09 -16.98 1.46
C ALA A 341 20.59 -17.28 1.49
N ALA A 342 21.44 -16.24 1.50
CA ALA A 342 22.89 -16.39 1.62
C ALA A 342 23.28 -16.94 3.01
N ASP A 343 22.67 -16.43 4.09
CA ASP A 343 22.86 -16.95 5.46
C ASP A 343 22.50 -18.43 5.55
N LEU A 344 21.32 -18.81 5.03
CA LEU A 344 20.89 -20.21 4.99
C LEU A 344 21.86 -21.09 4.18
N LYS A 345 22.40 -20.58 3.08
CA LYS A 345 23.40 -21.29 2.29
C LYS A 345 24.72 -21.44 3.06
N ALA A 346 25.16 -20.42 3.80
CA ALA A 346 26.33 -20.53 4.66
C ALA A 346 26.16 -21.63 5.72
N VAL A 347 24.97 -21.74 6.34
CA VAL A 347 24.65 -22.85 7.25
C VAL A 347 24.76 -24.19 6.53
N LYS A 348 24.22 -24.32 5.32
CA LYS A 348 24.30 -25.55 4.52
C LYS A 348 25.73 -25.94 4.19
N ASP A 349 26.55 -24.98 3.79
CA ASP A 349 27.95 -25.20 3.43
C ASP A 349 28.76 -25.62 4.68
N ALA A 350 28.48 -25.01 5.84
CA ALA A 350 29.11 -25.34 7.12
C ALA A 350 28.75 -26.72 7.69
N VAL A 351 27.68 -27.36 7.21
CA VAL A 351 27.29 -28.71 7.63
C VAL A 351 27.53 -29.76 6.54
N ALA A 352 28.27 -29.41 5.48
CA ALA A 352 28.56 -30.32 4.37
C ALA A 352 29.42 -31.53 4.81
N GLU A 353 29.53 -32.56 3.98
CA GLU A 353 30.21 -33.81 4.36
C GLU A 353 31.67 -33.65 4.79
N ASN A 354 32.36 -32.67 4.20
CA ASN A 354 33.76 -32.34 4.48
C ASN A 354 33.93 -31.26 5.56
N SER A 355 32.85 -30.88 6.25
CA SER A 355 32.93 -29.80 7.24
C SER A 355 33.60 -30.26 8.53
N ASP A 356 34.37 -29.38 9.15
CA ASP A 356 34.89 -29.53 10.52
C ASP A 356 34.13 -28.64 11.52
N GLU A 357 34.45 -28.79 12.81
CA GLU A 357 33.81 -28.04 13.90
C GLU A 357 34.06 -26.52 13.84
N THR A 358 35.02 -26.07 13.03
CA THR A 358 35.44 -24.66 12.91
C THR A 358 34.80 -23.91 11.75
N ASP A 359 34.02 -24.59 10.91
CA ASP A 359 33.48 -24.00 9.67
C ASP A 359 32.37 -22.95 9.89
N LEU A 360 31.72 -22.89 11.07
CA LEU A 360 30.78 -21.81 11.42
C LEU A 360 30.55 -21.67 12.95
N PRO A 361 31.54 -21.21 13.72
CA PRO A 361 31.41 -21.07 15.18
C PRO A 361 30.26 -20.15 15.58
N GLU A 362 29.90 -19.17 14.74
CA GLU A 362 28.81 -18.25 15.04
C GLU A 362 27.45 -18.95 15.17
N LEU A 363 27.22 -20.10 14.51
CA LEU A 363 25.95 -20.84 14.62
C LEU A 363 25.67 -21.27 16.07
N GLN A 364 26.73 -21.57 16.82
CA GLN A 364 26.62 -21.96 18.23
C GLN A 364 26.24 -20.78 19.12
N GLU A 365 26.62 -19.56 18.73
CA GLU A 365 26.36 -18.31 19.44
C GLU A 365 25.00 -17.68 19.09
N ILE A 366 24.34 -18.13 18.00
CA ILE A 366 23.04 -17.60 17.63
C ILE A 366 21.99 -17.94 18.70
N SER A 367 21.33 -16.90 19.21
CA SER A 367 20.18 -17.03 20.09
C SER A 367 18.96 -17.52 19.31
N GLN A 368 18.54 -18.77 19.59
CA GLN A 368 17.32 -19.34 19.02
C GLN A 368 16.10 -18.48 19.35
N GLU A 369 15.95 -18.04 20.60
CA GLU A 369 14.86 -17.18 21.03
C GLU A 369 14.83 -15.86 20.24
N GLY A 370 15.99 -15.23 20.06
CA GLY A 370 16.10 -13.99 19.30
C GLY A 370 15.74 -14.13 17.81
N VAL A 371 16.09 -15.28 17.19
CA VAL A 371 15.68 -15.58 15.81
C VAL A 371 14.17 -15.82 15.72
N LEU A 372 13.61 -16.62 16.64
CA LEU A 372 12.19 -16.91 16.67
C LEU A 372 11.32 -15.67 16.91
N SER A 373 11.73 -14.80 17.83
CA SER A 373 11.04 -13.53 18.09
C SER A 373 10.97 -12.70 16.82
N ALA A 374 12.11 -12.42 16.18
CA ALA A 374 12.16 -11.57 15.00
C ALA A 374 11.29 -12.08 13.83
N TRP A 375 11.25 -13.39 13.59
CA TRP A 375 10.35 -13.97 12.59
C TRP A 375 8.87 -13.95 12.99
N ASN A 376 8.57 -14.07 14.29
CA ASN A 376 7.20 -13.94 14.79
C ASN A 376 6.70 -12.50 14.73
N ASP A 377 7.57 -11.53 14.99
CA ASP A 377 7.27 -10.10 14.88
C ASP A 377 6.95 -9.75 13.41
N LEU A 378 7.81 -10.17 12.48
CA LEU A 378 7.53 -10.03 11.04
C LEU A 378 6.18 -10.65 10.64
N LYS A 379 5.88 -11.84 11.16
CA LYS A 379 4.62 -12.53 10.88
C LYS A 379 3.40 -11.71 11.36
N VAL A 380 3.49 -11.03 12.51
CA VAL A 380 2.42 -10.15 13.00
C VAL A 380 2.24 -8.96 12.07
N GLU A 381 3.31 -8.25 11.75
CA GLU A 381 3.26 -7.06 10.90
C GLU A 381 2.69 -7.36 9.50
N VAL A 382 3.15 -8.44 8.87
CA VAL A 382 2.63 -8.85 7.55
C VAL A 382 1.16 -9.27 7.65
N ASN A 383 0.74 -9.89 8.76
CA ASN A 383 -0.66 -10.23 8.97
C ASN A 383 -1.54 -8.99 9.12
N ASN A 384 -1.06 -7.95 9.80
CA ASN A 384 -1.76 -6.67 9.93
C ASN A 384 -1.98 -6.05 8.55
N PHE A 385 -0.95 -6.01 7.70
CA PHE A 385 -1.08 -5.56 6.32
C PHE A 385 -2.14 -6.36 5.55
N ARG A 386 -2.09 -7.70 5.62
CA ARG A 386 -3.02 -8.58 4.89
C ARG A 386 -4.48 -8.36 5.30
N GLN A 387 -4.72 -8.13 6.60
CA GLN A 387 -6.05 -7.83 7.11
C GLN A 387 -6.53 -6.45 6.69
N ALA A 388 -5.62 -5.47 6.62
CA ALA A 388 -5.92 -4.11 6.20
C ALA A 388 -6.12 -3.94 4.68
N ALA A 389 -5.47 -4.79 3.87
CA ALA A 389 -5.42 -4.63 2.43
C ALA A 389 -6.79 -4.85 1.74
N TYR A 390 -7.72 -5.56 2.38
CA TYR A 390 -9.06 -5.79 1.82
C TYR A 390 -9.99 -4.60 2.09
N ILE A 391 -9.83 -3.54 1.29
CA ILE A 391 -10.70 -2.37 1.29
C ILE A 391 -11.94 -2.65 0.41
N SER A 392 -13.14 -2.66 1.01
CA SER A 392 -14.41 -2.50 0.32
C SER A 392 -14.53 -1.16 -0.39
N ASP A 393 -15.33 -1.14 -1.45
CA ASP A 393 -15.66 0.06 -2.21
C ASP A 393 -16.10 1.21 -1.26
N PRO A 394 -15.46 2.39 -1.32
CA PRO A 394 -15.86 3.53 -0.49
C PRO A 394 -17.19 4.12 -0.99
N ASP A 395 -17.91 4.76 -0.09
CA ASP A 395 -19.17 5.42 -0.44
C ASP A 395 -18.92 6.58 -1.42
N GLN A 396 -19.71 6.64 -2.48
CA GLN A 396 -19.74 7.79 -3.40
C GLN A 396 -20.79 8.79 -2.90
N VAL A 397 -20.34 10.00 -2.57
CA VAL A 397 -21.22 11.05 -2.04
C VAL A 397 -20.97 12.36 -2.77
N THR A 398 -22.00 13.20 -2.85
CA THR A 398 -21.85 14.55 -3.41
C THR A 398 -21.11 15.46 -2.43
N LEU A 399 -20.55 16.57 -2.93
CA LEU A 399 -19.94 17.60 -2.08
C LEU A 399 -20.93 18.18 -1.06
N ASP A 400 -22.21 18.28 -1.43
CA ASP A 400 -23.31 18.68 -0.55
C ASP A 400 -23.56 17.67 0.56
N ASP A 401 -23.65 16.38 0.21
CA ASP A 401 -23.87 15.30 1.17
C ASP A 401 -22.72 15.20 2.15
N TYR A 402 -21.49 15.26 1.67
CA TYR A 402 -20.30 15.19 2.51
C TYR A 402 -20.24 16.35 3.51
N SER A 403 -20.51 17.58 3.07
CA SER A 403 -20.60 18.75 3.97
C SER A 403 -21.69 18.59 5.04
N ARG A 404 -22.84 17.99 4.69
CA ARG A 404 -23.92 17.70 5.67
C ARG A 404 -23.51 16.61 6.65
N GLN A 405 -22.83 15.57 6.19
CA GLN A 405 -22.32 14.51 7.05
C GLN A 405 -21.28 15.06 8.03
N LEU A 406 -20.37 15.93 7.58
CA LEU A 406 -19.41 16.61 8.47
C LEU A 406 -20.13 17.44 9.53
N GLN A 407 -21.16 18.21 9.16
CA GLN A 407 -21.93 18.97 10.14
C GLN A 407 -22.61 18.06 11.17
N ALA A 408 -23.24 16.97 10.73
CA ALA A 408 -23.88 16.02 11.64
C ALA A 408 -22.88 15.35 12.60
N SER A 409 -21.68 15.02 12.11
CA SER A 409 -20.58 14.53 12.95
C SER A 409 -20.11 15.54 13.98
N ILE A 410 -20.01 16.83 13.59
CA ILE A 410 -19.63 17.92 14.51
C ILE A 410 -20.70 18.14 15.58
N ASP A 411 -21.98 18.09 15.22
CA ASP A 411 -23.10 18.31 16.14
C ASP A 411 -23.33 17.14 17.11
N GLY A 412 -22.84 15.94 16.76
CA GLY A 412 -22.99 14.72 17.54
C GLY A 412 -21.83 14.39 18.50
N ALA A 413 -20.69 15.09 18.36
CA ALA A 413 -19.53 15.00 19.25
C ALA A 413 -19.66 15.97 20.42
#